data_AF-A0A0C5B4K0-F1
#
_entry.id   AF-A0A0C5B4K0-F1
#
_cell.length_a   1.000
_cell.length_b   1.000
_cell.length_c   1.000
_cell.angle_alpha   90.00
_cell.angle_beta   90.00
_cell.angle_gamma   90.00
#
_symmetry.space_group_name_H-M   'P 1'
#
loop_
_entity.id
_entity.type
_entity.pdbx_description
1 polymer ?
#
loop_
_entity_poly.entity_id
_entity_poly.type
_entity_poly.pdbx_seq_one_letter_code
_entity_poly.pdbx_strand_id
1 'polypeptide(L)'
;MLRRFLTWLAKRGRHTTFHVVVVSLLATAAFIMFTAGDLGPMAPLVIAIAFYLIFAAVAAELTLGVAGAIRILARRALRRAP
;
A
#
# COMPACT_ATOMS: atom_id res chain seq x y z
N MET A 1 1.15 -20.35 -23.54
CA MET A 1 0.39 -19.83 -22.37
C MET A 1 1.19 -18.86 -21.50
N LEU A 2 2.45 -19.17 -21.14
CA LEU A 2 3.30 -18.33 -20.28
C LEU A 2 3.49 -16.89 -20.77
N ARG A 3 3.78 -16.68 -22.07
CA ARG A 3 3.91 -15.32 -22.67
C ARG A 3 2.63 -14.49 -22.50
N ARG A 4 1.45 -15.11 -22.68
CA ARG A 4 0.13 -14.46 -22.55
C ARG A 4 -0.16 -14.04 -21.11
N PHE A 5 0.20 -14.89 -20.14
CA PHE A 5 0.11 -14.61 -18.71
C PHE A 5 1.04 -13.45 -18.30
N LEU A 6 2.30 -13.48 -18.74
CA LEU A 6 3.26 -12.41 -18.47
C LEU A 6 2.83 -11.06 -19.08
N THR A 7 2.24 -11.05 -20.28
CA THR A 7 1.70 -9.81 -20.89
C THR A 7 0.49 -9.26 -20.15
N TRP A 8 -0.37 -10.14 -19.60
CA TRP A 8 -1.49 -9.74 -18.75
C TRP A 8 -0.97 -9.12 -17.45
N LEU A 9 0.02 -9.75 -16.82
CA LEU A 9 0.68 -9.24 -15.60
C LEU A 9 1.42 -7.91 -15.86
N ALA A 10 1.96 -7.71 -17.06
CA ALA A 10 2.68 -6.51 -17.48
C ALA A 10 1.77 -5.30 -17.79
N LYS A 11 0.44 -5.45 -17.87
CA LYS A 11 -0.53 -4.37 -18.19
C LYS A 11 -0.72 -3.39 -17.03
N ARG A 12 -0.84 -2.08 -17.32
CA ARG A 12 -0.80 -0.96 -16.33
C ARG A 12 -2.06 -0.91 -15.49
N GLY A 13 -2.00 -1.51 -14.31
CA GLY A 13 -2.93 -1.23 -13.21
C GLY A 13 -2.80 0.22 -12.76
N ARG A 14 -3.94 0.89 -12.60
CA ARG A 14 -4.09 2.29 -12.18
C ARG A 14 -3.91 2.37 -10.66
N HIS A 15 -2.69 2.12 -10.18
CA HIS A 15 -2.38 2.05 -8.74
C HIS A 15 -2.35 3.43 -8.04
N THR A 16 -2.58 4.52 -8.77
CA THR A 16 -2.60 5.88 -8.21
C THR A 16 -3.65 6.06 -7.13
N THR A 17 -4.84 5.47 -7.27
CA THR A 17 -5.90 5.58 -6.25
C THR A 17 -5.49 4.92 -4.93
N PHE A 18 -4.76 3.81 -4.97
CA PHE A 18 -4.31 3.13 -3.75
C PHE A 18 -3.21 3.89 -3.02
N HIS A 19 -2.25 4.50 -3.74
CA HIS A 19 -1.26 5.37 -3.08
C HIS A 19 -1.91 6.59 -2.43
N VAL A 20 -2.92 7.19 -3.07
CA VAL A 20 -3.68 8.28 -2.44
C VAL A 20 -4.33 7.80 -1.13
N VAL A 21 -4.95 6.62 -1.13
CA VAL A 21 -5.55 6.03 0.09
C VAL A 21 -4.50 5.79 1.17
N VAL A 22 -3.34 5.22 0.84
CA VAL A 22 -2.24 4.98 1.80
C VAL A 22 -1.75 6.29 2.41
N VAL A 23 -1.51 7.31 1.59
CA VAL A 23 -1.06 8.63 2.07
C VAL A 23 -2.11 9.27 2.97
N SER A 24 -3.40 9.21 2.59
CA SER A 24 -4.50 9.71 3.42
C SER A 24 -4.60 8.96 4.76
N LEU A 25 -4.42 7.64 4.79
CA LEU A 25 -4.44 6.85 6.03
C LEU A 25 -3.26 7.20 6.95
N LEU A 26 -2.06 7.37 6.40
CA LEU A 26 -0.89 7.78 7.18
C LEU A 26 -1.06 9.19 7.76
N ALA A 27 -1.53 10.15 6.95
CA ALA A 27 -1.81 11.51 7.42
C ALA A 27 -2.87 11.51 8.53
N THR A 28 -3.92 10.70 8.38
CA THR A 28 -4.98 10.54 9.40
C THR A 28 -4.41 9.96 10.69
N ALA A 29 -3.61 8.89 10.61
CA ALA A 29 -3.02 8.28 11.80
C ALA A 29 -2.03 9.22 12.52
N ALA A 30 -1.21 9.96 11.77
CA ALA A 30 -0.30 10.97 12.33
C ALA A 30 -1.07 12.08 13.05
N PHE A 31 -2.17 12.56 12.45
CA PHE A 31 -3.06 13.53 13.10
C PHE A 31 -3.64 12.98 14.40
N ILE A 32 -4.17 11.76 14.38
CA ILE A 32 -4.73 11.09 15.56
C ILE A 32 -3.68 10.97 16.67
N MET A 33 -2.45 10.54 16.35
CA MET A 33 -1.37 10.44 17.34
C MET A 33 -1.02 11.80 17.94
N PHE A 34 -1.04 12.86 17.14
CA PHE A 34 -0.75 14.22 17.60
C PHE A 34 -1.82 14.75 18.55
N THR A 35 -3.10 14.47 18.28
CA THR A 35 -4.23 14.98 19.09
C THR A 35 -4.67 14.02 20.20
N ALA A 36 -4.11 12.80 20.27
CA ALA A 36 -4.58 11.78 21.20
C ALA A 36 -4.40 12.20 22.68
N GLY A 37 -3.41 13.02 23.00
CA GLY A 37 -3.18 13.53 24.36
C GLY A 37 -4.35 14.32 24.93
N ASP A 38 -5.12 14.99 24.08
CA ASP A 38 -6.26 15.82 24.48
C ASP A 38 -7.53 15.00 24.81
N LEU A 39 -7.51 13.70 24.53
CA LEU A 39 -8.67 12.79 24.71
C LEU A 39 -8.74 12.18 26.13
N GLY A 40 -7.81 12.56 27.01
CA GLY A 40 -7.80 12.12 28.40
C GLY A 40 -7.83 10.59 28.53
N PRO A 41 -8.78 9.99 29.26
CA PRO A 41 -8.86 8.54 29.47
C PRO A 41 -9.04 7.71 28.19
N MET A 42 -9.54 8.32 27.10
CA MET A 42 -9.76 7.63 25.83
C MET A 42 -8.51 7.61 24.94
N ALA A 43 -7.46 8.35 25.31
CA ALA A 43 -6.22 8.44 24.53
C ALA A 43 -5.63 7.07 24.16
N PRO A 44 -5.54 6.07 25.06
CA PRO A 44 -4.96 4.76 24.72
C PRO A 44 -5.73 4.01 23.62
N LEU A 45 -7.06 4.07 23.66
CA LEU A 45 -7.92 3.42 22.66
C LEU A 45 -7.73 4.08 21.29
N VAL A 46 -7.69 5.41 21.26
CA VAL A 46 -7.55 6.16 20.01
C VAL A 46 -6.15 6.00 19.41
N ILE A 47 -5.12 5.93 20.23
CA ILE A 47 -3.75 5.59 19.80
C ILE A 47 -3.73 4.17 19.19
N ALA A 48 -4.39 3.20 19.81
CA ALA A 48 -4.47 1.84 19.26
C ALA A 48 -5.13 1.82 17.87
N ILE A 49 -6.21 2.59 17.67
CA ILE A 49 -6.86 2.75 16.35
C ILE A 49 -5.88 3.34 15.34
N ALA A 50 -5.12 4.36 15.71
CA ALA A 50 -4.10 4.95 14.83
C ALA A 50 -3.03 3.93 14.39
N PHE A 51 -2.59 3.06 15.31
CA PHE A 51 -1.67 1.97 14.97
C PHE A 51 -2.25 0.97 13.96
N TYR A 52 -3.54 0.62 14.09
CA TYR A 52 -4.20 -0.24 13.09
C TYR A 52 -4.29 0.44 11.71
N LEU A 53 -4.54 1.75 11.66
CA LEU A 53 -4.55 2.50 10.40
C LEU A 53 -3.17 2.53 9.75
N ILE A 54 -2.11 2.73 10.53
CA ILE A 54 -0.72 2.66 10.02
C ILE A 54 -0.43 1.26 9.48
N PHE A 55 -0.79 0.21 10.23
CA PHE A 55 -0.58 -1.16 9.80
C PHE A 55 -1.31 -1.46 8.48
N ALA A 56 -2.58 -1.04 8.36
CA ALA A 56 -3.35 -1.20 7.13
C ALA A 56 -2.70 -0.44 5.95
N ALA A 57 -2.21 0.77 6.17
CA ALA A 57 -1.51 1.56 5.16
C ALA A 57 -0.21 0.87 4.71
N VAL A 58 0.59 0.37 5.65
CA VAL A 58 1.83 -0.37 5.38
C VAL A 58 1.54 -1.66 4.60
N ALA A 59 0.53 -2.43 5.00
CA ALA A 59 0.14 -3.67 4.30
C ALA A 59 -0.33 -3.41 2.87
N ALA A 60 -1.10 -2.34 2.65
CA ALA A 60 -1.52 -1.91 1.32
C ALA A 60 -0.30 -1.52 0.45
N GLU A 61 0.62 -0.71 0.98
CA GLU A 61 1.82 -0.28 0.26
C GLU A 61 2.75 -1.47 -0.07
N LEU A 62 2.94 -2.41 0.87
CA LEU A 62 3.67 -3.67 0.62
C LEU A 62 3.05 -4.47 -0.52
N THR A 63 1.72 -4.60 -0.53
CA THR A 63 1.01 -5.33 -1.58
C THR A 63 1.20 -4.67 -2.95
N LEU A 64 1.16 -3.33 -3.01
CA LEU A 64 1.46 -2.57 -4.23
C LEU A 64 2.91 -2.72 -4.66
N GLY A 65 3.85 -2.66 -3.72
CA GLY A 65 5.28 -2.85 -3.97
C GLY A 65 5.58 -4.23 -4.55
N VAL A 66 5.00 -5.29 -3.97
CA VAL A 66 5.11 -6.67 -4.46
C VAL A 66 4.50 -6.79 -5.86
N ALA A 67 3.30 -6.25 -6.09
CA ALA A 67 2.66 -6.26 -7.40
C ALA A 67 3.51 -5.52 -8.46
N GLY A 68 4.11 -4.38 -8.09
CA GLY A 68 5.05 -3.64 -8.91
C GLY A 68 6.32 -4.44 -9.23
N ALA A 69 6.90 -5.11 -8.23
CA ALA A 69 8.10 -5.92 -8.39
C ALA A 69 7.86 -7.14 -9.31
N ILE A 70 6.78 -7.90 -9.07
CA ILE A 70 6.35 -9.02 -9.92
C ILE A 70 6.22 -8.56 -11.37
N ARG A 71 5.68 -7.36 -11.56
CA ARG A 71 5.46 -6.79 -12.88
C ARG A 71 6.73 -6.34 -13.58
N ILE A 72 7.69 -5.78 -12.84
CA ILE A 72 9.03 -5.49 -13.36
C ILE A 72 9.72 -6.79 -13.76
N LEU A 73 9.64 -7.83 -12.93
CA LEU A 73 10.18 -9.15 -13.23
C LEU A 73 9.54 -9.75 -14.48
N ALA A 74 8.21 -9.69 -14.62
CA ALA A 74 7.50 -10.16 -15.80
C ALA A 74 7.92 -9.41 -17.08
N ARG A 75 8.10 -8.08 -17.00
CA ARG A 75 8.61 -7.27 -18.12
C ARG A 75 10.06 -7.64 -18.48
N ARG A 76 10.92 -7.85 -17.47
CA ARG A 76 12.32 -8.27 -17.70
C ARG A 76 12.37 -9.67 -18.32
N ALA A 77 11.54 -10.60 -17.86
CA ALA A 77 11.43 -11.94 -18.44
C ALA A 77 10.94 -11.90 -19.89
N LEU A 78 9.94 -11.07 -20.21
CA LEU A 78 9.47 -10.89 -21.58
C LEU A 78 10.52 -10.25 -22.51
N ARG A 79 11.35 -9.33 -22.00
CA ARG A 79 12.45 -8.71 -22.79
C ARG A 79 13.61 -9.68 -23.06
N ARG A 80 13.77 -10.73 -22.24
CA ARG A 80 14.82 -11.74 -22.39
C ARG A 80 14.35 -13.01 -23.11
N ALA A 81 13.04 -13.15 -23.33
CA ALA A 81 12.51 -14.24 -24.13
C ALA A 81 12.77 -13.93 -25.62
N PRO A 82 13.32 -14.87 -26.41
CA PRO A 82 13.51 -14.71 -27.85
C PRO A 82 12.17 -14.47 -28.56
#